data_AF-A0A2E2HDL7-F1
#
_entry.id   AF-A0A2E2HDL7-F1
#
_cell.length_a   1.000
_cell.length_b   1.000
_cell.length_c   1.000
_cell.angle_alpha   90.00
_cell.angle_beta   90.00
_cell.angle_gamma   90.00
#
_symmetry.space_group_name_H-M   'P 1'
#
loop_
_entity.id
_entity.type
_entity.pdbx_description
1 polymer ?
#
loop_
_entity_poly.entity_id
_entity_poly.type
_entity_poly.pdbx_seq_one_letter_code
_entity_poly.pdbx_strand_id
1 'polypeptide(L)'
;MSTVLRSASGRETVSELSVRSREVKNDGDQLLENVDSLADVKSTGFLSHTPIADKDTQWLYLLALKRVKQISPADKSSPFMGSEFIYAGGS
;
A
#
# COMPACT_ATOMS: atom_id res chain seq x y z
N MET A 1 9.40 3.68 -11.91
CA MET A 1 8.46 2.63 -12.37
C MET A 1 7.07 3.21 -12.31
N SER A 2 6.25 3.05 -13.35
CA SER A 2 4.88 3.58 -13.41
C SER A 2 3.88 2.46 -13.10
N THR A 3 3.00 2.68 -12.13
CA THR A 3 1.96 1.74 -11.70
C THR A 3 0.59 2.28 -12.08
N VAL A 4 -0.27 1.43 -12.63
CA VAL A 4 -1.67 1.76 -12.90
C VAL A 4 -2.47 1.48 -11.64
N LEU A 5 -3.05 2.52 -11.06
CA LEU A 5 -4.01 2.41 -9.98
C LEU A 5 -5.41 2.42 -10.58
N ARG A 6 -6.23 1.42 -10.26
CA ARG A 6 -7.61 1.32 -10.75
C ARG A 6 -8.63 1.55 -9.64
N SER A 7 -9.56 2.43 -9.97
CA SER A 7 -10.74 2.84 -9.23
C SER A 7 -11.85 1.76 -9.18
N ALA A 8 -12.71 1.76 -8.16
CA ALA A 8 -13.89 0.94 -7.97
C ALA A 8 -14.98 1.28 -8.99
N SER A 9 -15.00 2.51 -9.53
CA SER A 9 -15.80 2.86 -10.71
C SER A 9 -15.14 2.46 -12.04
N GLY A 10 -13.93 1.90 -11.99
CA GLY A 10 -13.16 1.45 -13.15
C GLY A 10 -12.22 2.50 -13.75
N ARG A 11 -12.10 3.69 -13.14
CA ARG A 11 -11.18 4.73 -13.61
C ARG A 11 -9.73 4.29 -13.41
N GLU A 12 -8.88 4.48 -14.41
CA GLU A 12 -7.46 4.19 -14.25
C GLU A 12 -6.68 5.47 -14.10
N THR A 13 -5.65 5.44 -13.26
CA THR A 13 -4.72 6.55 -13.14
C THR A 13 -3.32 6.00 -13.05
N VAL A 14 -2.44 6.54 -13.89
CA VAL A 14 -1.02 6.18 -13.86
C VAL A 14 -0.36 6.96 -12.73
N SER A 15 0.33 6.27 -11.85
CA SER A 15 1.10 6.87 -10.79
C SER A 15 2.56 6.42 -10.79
N GLU A 16 3.44 7.32 -10.36
CA GLU A 16 4.80 6.97 -9.97
C GLU A 16 4.80 6.55 -8.51
N LEU A 17 5.38 5.37 -8.25
CA LEU A 17 5.62 4.87 -6.91
C LEU A 17 7.13 4.88 -6.62
N SER A 18 7.48 5.29 -5.41
CA SER A 18 8.80 5.02 -4.84
C SER A 18 8.70 3.86 -3.85
N VAL A 19 9.56 2.86 -4.05
CA VAL A 19 9.61 1.65 -3.22
C VAL A 19 10.92 1.63 -2.45
N ARG A 20 10.84 1.31 -1.16
CA ARG A 20 11.99 1.08 -0.29
C ARG A 20 11.83 -0.27 0.37
N SER A 21 12.83 -1.13 0.24
CA SER A 21 12.89 -2.39 0.97
C SER A 21 13.89 -2.28 2.12
N ARG A 22 13.62 -3.03 3.19
CA ARG A 22 14.51 -3.20 4.32
C ARG A 22 14.42 -4.64 4.80
N GLU A 23 15.48 -5.39 4.58
CA GLU A 23 15.66 -6.72 5.15
C GLU A 23 16.24 -6.57 6.55
N VAL A 24 15.60 -7.19 7.54
CA VAL A 24 16.07 -7.17 8.93
C VAL A 24 16.38 -8.59 9.37
N LYS A 25 17.65 -8.85 9.67
CA LYS A 25 18.11 -10.16 10.14
C LYS A 25 17.30 -10.59 11.38
N ASN A 26 16.68 -11.76 11.29
CA ASN A 26 15.80 -12.36 12.32
C ASN A 26 14.43 -11.71 12.51
N ASP A 27 14.06 -10.69 11.73
CA ASP A 27 12.76 -9.98 11.84
C ASP A 27 11.98 -9.96 10.51
N GLY A 28 12.62 -10.35 9.41
CA GLY A 28 12.01 -10.51 8.09
C GLY A 28 12.08 -9.24 7.25
N ASP A 29 11.22 -9.18 6.24
CA ASP A 29 11.31 -8.16 5.19
C ASP A 29 10.27 -7.08 5.38
N GLN A 30 10.68 -5.83 5.16
CA GLN A 30 9.81 -4.67 5.16
C GLN A 30 9.84 -4.02 3.78
N LEU A 31 8.66 -3.71 3.24
CA LEU A 31 8.50 -2.98 1.99
C LEU A 31 7.64 -1.75 2.25
N LEU A 32 8.16 -0.59 1.88
CA LEU A 32 7.46 0.69 1.95
C LEU A 32 7.26 1.24 0.55
N GLU A 33 6.01 1.42 0.14
CA GLU A 33 5.63 2.01 -1.14
C GLU A 33 4.99 3.39 -0.90
N ASN A 34 5.41 4.41 -1.64
CA ASN A 34 4.83 5.75 -1.55
C ASN A 34 4.31 6.22 -2.90
N VAL A 35 3.15 6.88 -2.88
CA VAL A 35 2.51 7.46 -4.07
C VAL A 35 2.97 8.91 -4.27
N ASP A 36 3.70 9.17 -5.35
CA ASP A 36 4.39 10.45 -5.56
C ASP A 36 3.64 11.40 -6.51
N SER A 37 2.88 10.86 -7.48
CA SER A 37 2.40 11.65 -8.64
C SER A 37 0.90 12.01 -8.65
N LEU A 38 0.11 11.58 -7.67
CA LEU A 38 -1.34 11.83 -7.66
C LEU A 38 -1.73 12.87 -6.62
N ALA A 39 -2.22 14.05 -7.04
CA ALA A 39 -2.53 15.17 -6.15
C ALA A 39 -3.46 14.80 -4.97
N ASP A 40 -4.48 13.97 -5.20
CA ASP A 40 -5.48 13.61 -4.19
C ASP A 40 -5.01 12.56 -3.17
N VAL A 41 -3.97 11.79 -3.50
CA VAL A 41 -3.41 10.74 -2.64
C VAL A 41 -1.90 10.90 -2.42
N LYS A 42 -1.35 12.07 -2.78
CA LYS A 42 0.07 12.39 -2.70
C LYS A 42 0.53 12.18 -1.27
N SER A 43 1.57 11.37 -1.08
CA SER A 43 2.08 10.98 0.25
C SER A 43 1.23 9.96 1.02
N THR A 44 0.42 9.17 0.32
CA THR A 44 -0.07 7.91 0.88
C THR A 44 1.09 6.91 0.88
N GLY A 45 1.32 6.29 2.03
CA GLY A 45 2.37 5.30 2.23
C GLY A 45 1.77 3.94 2.57
N PHE A 46 2.31 2.88 2.01
CA PHE A 46 1.93 1.51 2.30
C PHE A 46 3.14 0.76 2.84
N LEU A 47 3.00 0.14 4.00
CA LEU A 47 4.04 -0.67 4.61
C LEU A 47 3.57 -2.12 4.70
N SER A 48 4.31 -3.05 4.11
CA SER A 48 4.18 -4.47 4.40
C SER A 48 5.37 -4.95 5.21
N HIS A 49 5.10 -5.76 6.22
CA HIS A 49 6.10 -6.50 6.98
C HIS A 49 5.75 -7.98 6.87
N THR A 50 6.73 -8.77 6.46
CA THR A 50 6.66 -10.23 6.33
C THR A 50 7.64 -10.82 7.33
N PRO A 51 7.23 -11.04 8.59
CA PRO A 51 8.10 -11.58 9.62
C PRO A 51 8.43 -13.05 9.36
N ILE A 52 9.59 -13.51 9.81
CA ILE A 52 10.05 -14.89 9.55
C ILE A 52 9.15 -15.94 10.25
N ALA A 53 8.65 -15.62 11.44
CA ALA A 53 7.96 -16.57 12.32
C ALA A 53 6.53 -16.13 12.73
N ASP A 54 6.02 -15.06 12.11
CA ASP A 54 4.70 -14.50 12.41
C ASP A 54 3.94 -14.19 11.11
N LYS A 55 2.68 -13.80 11.23
CA LYS A 55 1.83 -13.47 10.09
C LYS A 55 2.21 -12.14 9.48
N ASP A 56 2.13 -12.09 8.16
CA ASP A 56 2.24 -10.86 7.40
C ASP A 56 1.32 -9.79 7.97
N THR A 57 1.89 -8.62 8.19
CA THR A 57 1.16 -7.46 8.66
C THR A 57 1.35 -6.32 7.69
N GLN A 58 0.25 -5.65 7.37
CA GLN A 58 0.23 -4.54 6.43
C GLN A 58 -0.37 -3.31 7.10
N TRP A 59 0.22 -2.15 6.85
CA TRP A 59 -0.26 -0.87 7.34
C TRP A 59 -0.39 0.10 6.19
N LEU A 60 -1.45 0.89 6.29
CA LEU A 60 -1.70 2.04 5.44
C LEU A 60 -1.48 3.31 6.23
N TYR A 61 -0.65 4.19 5.70
CA TYR A 61 -0.48 5.54 6.20
C TYR A 61 -1.13 6.56 5.27
N LEU A 62 -2.07 7.32 5.82
CA LEU A 62 -2.83 8.35 5.13
C LEU A 62 -2.36 9.71 5.60
N LEU A 63 -1.42 10.34 4.88
CA LEU A 63 -0.90 11.64 5.30
C LEU A 63 -2.00 12.69 5.40
N ALA A 64 -2.92 12.73 4.42
CA ALA A 64 -4.04 13.68 4.40
C ALA A 64 -4.92 13.61 5.66
N LEU A 65 -5.05 12.42 6.25
CA LEU A 65 -5.81 12.18 7.48
C LEU A 65 -4.94 12.01 8.71
N LYS A 66 -3.61 12.05 8.56
CA LYS A 66 -2.60 11.69 9.57
C LYS A 66 -2.95 10.40 10.31
N ARG A 67 -3.47 9.41 9.60
CA ARG A 67 -4.01 8.17 10.19
C ARG A 67 -3.25 6.95 9.69
N VAL A 68 -2.99 6.02 10.61
CA VAL A 68 -2.50 4.67 10.30
C VAL A 68 -3.68 3.69 10.44
N LYS A 69 -3.87 2.81 9.45
CA LYS A 69 -4.81 1.69 9.53
C LYS A 69 -4.05 0.39 9.29
N GLN A 70 -4.16 -0.56 10.22
CA GLN A 70 -3.69 -1.93 9.99
C GLN A 70 -4.69 -2.66 9.09
N ILE A 71 -4.19 -3.38 8.10
CA ILE A 71 -4.98 -4.16 7.14
C ILE A 71 -4.77 -5.62 7.50
N SER A 72 -5.86 -6.33 7.79
CA SER A 72 -5.77 -7.77 7.99
C SER A 72 -5.62 -8.47 6.62
N PRO A 73 -4.93 -9.62 6.54
CA PRO A 73 -4.81 -10.38 5.30
C PRO A 73 -6.15 -10.74 4.64
N ALA A 74 -7.24 -10.81 5.41
CA ALA A 74 -8.59 -11.08 4.94
C ALA A 74 -9.26 -9.86 4.25
N ASP A 75 -8.75 -8.65 4.47
CA ASP A 75 -9.33 -7.40 3.96
C ASP A 75 -8.74 -6.96 2.60
N LYS A 76 -7.88 -7.78 1.98
CA LYS A 76 -7.19 -7.46 0.70
C LYS A 76 -8.15 -7.16 -0.47
N SER A 77 -9.40 -7.60 -0.41
CA SER A 77 -10.42 -7.40 -1.46
C SER A 77 -11.36 -6.21 -1.20
N SER A 78 -11.22 -5.48 -0.10
CA SER A 78 -12.11 -4.37 0.23
C SER A 78 -11.69 -3.06 -0.47
N PRO A 79 -12.62 -2.26 -1.01
CA PRO A 79 -12.32 -0.97 -1.62
C PRO A 79 -11.58 -0.06 -0.64
N PHE A 80 -10.46 0.50 -1.07
CA PHE A 80 -9.53 1.13 -0.15
C PHE A 80 -9.86 2.62 0.06
N MET A 81 -10.23 2.98 1.30
CA MET A 81 -10.40 4.36 1.79
C MET A 81 -11.57 5.20 1.23
N GLY A 82 -12.55 4.65 0.51
CA GLY A 82 -13.46 5.52 -0.28
C GLY A 82 -12.71 6.32 -1.37
N SER A 83 -11.40 6.10 -1.50
CA SER A 83 -10.69 6.22 -2.75
C SER A 83 -11.10 5.00 -3.55
N GLU A 84 -11.14 5.19 -4.85
CA GLU A 84 -11.62 4.15 -5.70
C GLU A 84 -10.59 2.99 -5.79
N PHE A 85 -9.38 3.08 -5.24
CA PHE A 85 -8.31 2.13 -5.58
C PHE A 85 -8.41 0.77 -4.87
N ILE A 86 -8.15 -0.33 -5.60
CA ILE A 86 -8.08 -1.70 -5.07
C ILE A 86 -6.64 -2.22 -5.19
N TYR A 87 -6.11 -2.83 -4.12
CA TYR A 87 -4.84 -3.55 -4.16
C TYR A 87 -5.04 -4.88 -4.89
N ALA A 88 -4.71 -4.92 -6.18
CA ALA A 88 -4.53 -6.17 -6.89
C ALA A 88 -3.11 -6.67 -6.59
N GLY A 89 -2.99 -7.60 -5.64
CA GLY A 89 -1.74 -8.33 -5.44
C GLY A 89 -1.39 -9.05 -6.74
N GLY A 90 -0.26 -8.67 -7.35
CA GLY A 90 0.30 -9.41 -8.46
C GLY A 90 0.68 -10.81 -7.97
N SER A 91 0.13 -11.82 -8.65
CA SER A 91 0.55 -13.23 -8.57
C SER A 91 1.99 -13.42 -9.04
#